data_AF-A0AAV6YXE7-F1
#
_entry.id   AF-A0AAV6YXE7-F1
#
_cell.length_a   1.000
_cell.length_b   1.000
_cell.length_c   1.000
_cell.angle_alpha   90.00
_cell.angle_beta   90.00
_cell.angle_gamma   90.00
#
_symmetry.space_group_name_H-M   'P 1'
#
loop_
_entity.id
_entity.type
_entity.pdbx_description
1 polymer ?
#
loop_
_entity_poly.entity_id
_entity_poly.type
_entity_poly.pdbx_seq_one_letter_code
_entity_poly.pdbx_strand_id
1 'polypeptide(L)'
;ILNPSETEMRTPEGLVKGHAYSIIGVAEVEYHSRRIPLLRLRNPWGKVEWNGRWSDNSSAWLLLDNATSKNLQLRGEDGEFWMQMDDFLRYFDTLEICNLTADLACNDHTHPWNSNSFQGTWVRGHNAGGCRNYKGTFWSNPQYMVTVEGDDQTHPCTLLASLLQKDRRKERATGRDFLVIGFEIFKVPDQFRDMTLVSQRATALSSLIPMALTPYIAKRDITGRYELAPGQYLIIPTTFMPQEESSFSLRVFTETQHTLE
;
A
#
# COMPACT_ATOMS: atom_id res chain seq x y z
N ILE A 1 -13.76 11.56 1.81
CA ILE A 1 -14.03 11.30 3.25
C ILE A 1 -15.51 11.06 3.36
N LEU A 2 -15.93 9.82 3.61
CA LEU A 2 -17.36 9.46 3.72
C LEU A 2 -17.96 10.14 4.95
N ASN A 3 -19.18 10.66 4.81
CA ASN A 3 -19.94 11.20 5.94
C ASN A 3 -20.23 10.04 6.93
N PRO A 4 -20.07 10.22 8.25
CA PRO A 4 -20.38 9.18 9.24
C PRO A 4 -21.84 8.69 9.21
N SER A 5 -22.73 9.46 8.56
CA SER A 5 -24.13 9.10 8.33
C SER A 5 -24.37 8.21 7.11
N GLU A 6 -23.34 7.95 6.28
CA GLU A 6 -23.43 7.13 5.05
C GLU A 6 -22.67 5.80 5.15
N THR A 7 -21.92 5.57 6.24
CA THR A 7 -21.31 4.28 6.53
C THR A 7 -22.38 3.22 6.73
N GLU A 8 -22.18 2.06 6.09
CA GLU A 8 -23.07 0.90 6.12
C GLU A 8 -24.43 1.10 5.45
N MET A 9 -24.56 2.08 4.55
CA MET A 9 -25.78 2.26 3.74
C MET A 9 -25.81 1.27 2.57
N ARG A 10 -26.92 0.54 2.44
CA ARG A 10 -27.17 -0.36 1.30
C ARG A 10 -27.52 0.42 0.03
N THR A 11 -26.90 0.07 -1.09
CA THR A 11 -27.21 0.63 -2.41
C THR A 11 -28.36 -0.14 -3.07
N PRO A 12 -29.03 0.45 -4.10
CA PRO A 12 -30.02 -0.26 -4.90
C PRO A 12 -29.51 -1.57 -5.52
N GLU A 13 -28.21 -1.62 -5.83
CA GLU A 13 -27.53 -2.78 -6.42
C GLU A 13 -27.16 -3.88 -5.41
N GLY A 14 -27.53 -3.70 -4.13
CA GLY A 14 -27.31 -4.68 -3.08
C GLY A 14 -25.94 -4.59 -2.39
N LEU A 15 -25.10 -3.62 -2.74
CA LEU A 15 -23.82 -3.37 -2.07
C LEU A 15 -24.00 -2.52 -0.80
N VAL A 16 -22.97 -2.45 0.04
CA VAL A 16 -22.96 -1.67 1.29
C VAL A 16 -21.79 -0.70 1.26
N LYS A 17 -22.06 0.60 1.39
CA LYS A 17 -21.04 1.65 1.35
C LYS A 17 -20.24 1.71 2.66
N GLY A 18 -18.95 2.07 2.55
CA GLY A 18 -18.06 2.19 3.72
C GLY A 18 -17.80 0.85 4.42
N HIS A 19 -18.03 -0.27 3.73
CA HIS A 19 -17.88 -1.62 4.24
C HIS A 19 -16.81 -2.39 3.46
N ALA A 20 -16.05 -3.24 4.15
CA ALA A 20 -14.98 -4.01 3.53
C ALA A 20 -15.53 -5.34 2.96
N TYR A 21 -15.17 -5.63 1.72
CA TYR A 21 -15.43 -6.91 1.05
C TYR A 21 -14.10 -7.62 0.77
N SER A 22 -14.13 -8.94 0.70
CA SER A 22 -12.97 -9.75 0.31
C SER A 22 -13.11 -10.24 -1.12
N ILE A 23 -12.09 -10.08 -1.94
CA ILE A 23 -11.99 -10.80 -3.23
C ILE A 23 -11.44 -12.18 -2.92
N ILE A 24 -12.21 -13.22 -3.23
CA ILE A 24 -11.91 -14.61 -2.88
C ILE A 24 -11.72 -15.51 -4.12
N GLY A 25 -11.90 -14.96 -5.32
CA GLY A 25 -11.72 -15.69 -6.54
C GLY A 25 -11.72 -14.79 -7.76
N VAL A 26 -11.08 -15.27 -8.82
CA VAL A 26 -11.08 -14.67 -10.15
C VAL A 26 -11.39 -15.76 -11.16
N ALA A 27 -12.15 -15.42 -12.19
CA ALA A 27 -12.46 -16.34 -13.29
C ALA A 27 -12.58 -15.55 -14.59
N GLU A 28 -12.46 -16.25 -15.72
CA GLU A 28 -12.75 -15.72 -17.04
C GLU A 28 -13.85 -16.57 -17.67
N VAL A 29 -14.89 -15.93 -18.20
CA VAL A 29 -15.99 -16.61 -18.89
C VAL A 29 -16.12 -16.12 -20.31
N GLU A 30 -16.48 -17.00 -21.24
CA GLU A 30 -16.83 -16.62 -22.61
C GLU A 30 -18.33 -16.32 -22.70
N TYR A 31 -18.66 -15.06 -22.95
CA TYR A 31 -20.04 -14.58 -23.04
C TYR A 31 -20.22 -13.79 -24.34
N HIS A 32 -21.07 -14.28 -25.25
CA HIS A 32 -21.26 -13.71 -26.60
C HIS A 32 -19.93 -13.51 -27.36
N SER A 33 -19.08 -14.55 -27.39
CA SER A 33 -17.76 -14.53 -28.04
C SER A 33 -16.81 -13.44 -27.51
N ARG A 34 -17.05 -12.96 -26.29
CA ARG A 34 -16.16 -12.07 -25.55
C ARG A 34 -15.74 -12.73 -24.25
N ARG A 35 -14.47 -12.57 -23.90
CA ARG A 35 -13.93 -12.99 -22.60
C ARG A 35 -14.26 -11.91 -21.58
N ILE A 36 -14.96 -12.30 -20.51
CA ILE A 36 -15.35 -11.41 -19.42
C ILE A 36 -14.62 -11.84 -18.15
N PRO A 37 -13.76 -10.98 -17.57
CA PRO A 37 -13.16 -11.23 -16.27
C PRO A 37 -14.20 -11.04 -15.17
N LEU A 38 -14.34 -12.05 -14.33
CA LEU A 38 -15.22 -12.07 -13.16
C LEU A 38 -14.39 -12.07 -11.88
N LEU A 39 -14.89 -11.35 -10.88
CA LEU A 39 -14.37 -11.33 -9.52
C LEU A 39 -15.43 -11.95 -8.60
N ARG A 40 -15.02 -12.87 -7.74
CA ARG A 40 -15.85 -13.40 -6.65
C ARG A 40 -15.56 -12.58 -5.41
N LEU A 41 -16.57 -11.88 -4.91
CA LEU A 41 -16.48 -11.08 -3.70
C LEU A 41 -17.28 -11.74 -2.58
N ARG A 42 -16.89 -11.44 -1.35
CA ARG A 42 -17.58 -11.90 -0.14
C ARG A 42 -17.86 -10.73 0.80
N ASN A 43 -19.12 -10.60 1.19
CA ASN A 43 -19.54 -9.78 2.31
C ASN A 43 -19.26 -10.53 3.62
N PRO A 44 -18.42 -10.01 4.53
CA PRO A 44 -18.12 -10.67 5.80
C PRO A 44 -19.33 -10.84 6.72
N TRP A 45 -20.44 -10.13 6.49
CA TRP A 45 -21.69 -10.36 7.22
C TRP A 45 -22.40 -11.67 6.86
N GLY A 46 -21.98 -12.33 5.78
CA GLY A 46 -22.58 -13.58 5.33
C GLY A 46 -24.01 -13.43 4.79
N LYS A 47 -24.37 -12.20 4.39
CA LYS A 47 -25.68 -11.81 3.86
C LYS A 47 -25.53 -10.52 3.07
N VAL A 48 -26.57 -10.13 2.33
CA VAL A 48 -26.59 -8.91 1.49
C VAL A 48 -25.57 -9.00 0.37
N GLU A 49 -26.08 -9.36 -0.80
CA GLU A 49 -25.30 -9.65 -2.01
C GLU A 49 -25.66 -8.70 -3.15
N TRP A 50 -24.75 -8.66 -4.12
CA TRP A 50 -24.94 -8.02 -5.41
C TRP A 50 -26.17 -8.58 -6.13
N ASN A 51 -27.02 -7.70 -6.65
CA ASN A 51 -28.22 -8.08 -7.41
C ASN A 51 -28.13 -7.73 -8.91
N GLY A 52 -26.95 -7.28 -9.37
CA GLY A 52 -26.72 -6.95 -10.77
C GLY A 52 -26.35 -8.16 -11.64
N ARG A 53 -25.66 -7.91 -12.76
CA ARG A 53 -25.23 -8.99 -13.67
C ARG A 53 -24.22 -9.90 -12.98
N TRP A 54 -24.33 -11.21 -13.19
CA TRP A 54 -23.54 -12.25 -12.52
C TRP A 54 -23.84 -12.46 -11.03
N SER A 55 -24.89 -11.82 -10.49
CA SER A 55 -25.48 -12.25 -9.21
C SER A 55 -25.99 -13.69 -9.28
N ASP A 56 -26.22 -14.32 -8.13
CA ASP A 56 -26.66 -15.71 -8.01
C ASP A 56 -27.90 -16.05 -8.84
N ASN A 57 -28.85 -15.10 -8.90
CA ASN A 57 -30.10 -15.22 -9.64
C ASN A 57 -30.04 -14.61 -11.06
N SER A 58 -28.86 -14.22 -11.55
CA SER A 58 -28.70 -13.57 -12.85
C SER A 58 -28.96 -14.53 -14.00
N SER A 59 -29.78 -14.10 -14.97
CA SER A 59 -30.00 -14.86 -16.21
C SER A 59 -28.75 -14.96 -17.09
N ALA A 60 -27.70 -14.17 -16.81
CA ALA A 60 -26.42 -14.24 -17.51
C ALA A 60 -25.78 -15.64 -17.42
N TRP A 61 -25.99 -16.35 -16.31
CA TRP A 61 -25.51 -17.73 -16.11
C TRP A 61 -26.13 -18.74 -17.08
N LEU A 62 -27.33 -18.47 -17.60
CA LEU A 62 -28.03 -19.35 -18.55
C LEU A 62 -27.44 -19.29 -19.96
N LEU A 63 -26.64 -18.25 -20.24
CA LEU A 63 -26.03 -18.01 -21.54
C LEU A 63 -24.59 -18.56 -21.63
N LEU A 64 -24.07 -19.07 -20.52
CA LEU A 64 -22.80 -19.81 -20.48
C LEU A 64 -23.03 -21.29 -20.79
N ASP A 65 -21.96 -22.00 -21.15
CA ASP A 65 -22.02 -23.46 -21.21
C ASP A 65 -22.32 -24.06 -19.83
N ASN A 66 -23.00 -25.21 -19.83
CA ASN A 66 -23.52 -25.83 -18.61
C ASN A 66 -22.41 -26.25 -17.62
N ALA A 67 -21.20 -26.55 -18.11
CA ALA A 67 -20.08 -26.93 -17.25
C ALA A 67 -19.52 -25.72 -16.50
N THR A 68 -19.24 -24.62 -17.20
CA THR A 68 -18.78 -23.37 -16.59
C THR A 68 -19.83 -22.78 -15.65
N SER A 69 -21.09 -22.76 -16.07
CA SER A 69 -22.21 -22.26 -15.26
C SER A 69 -22.35 -23.02 -13.94
N LYS A 70 -22.32 -24.36 -13.97
CA LYS A 70 -22.38 -25.17 -12.73
C LYS A 70 -21.17 -25.02 -11.82
N ASN A 71 -20.00 -24.73 -12.37
CA ASN A 71 -18.78 -24.56 -11.59
C ASN A 71 -18.76 -23.22 -10.85
N LEU A 72 -19.17 -22.15 -11.52
CA LEU A 72 -19.05 -20.79 -11.01
C LEU A 72 -20.30 -20.29 -10.29
N GLN A 73 -21.50 -20.70 -10.72
CA GLN A 73 -22.75 -20.18 -10.16
C GLN A 73 -22.87 -20.56 -8.67
N LEU A 74 -22.93 -19.53 -7.83
CA LEU A 74 -23.18 -19.67 -6.40
C LEU A 74 -24.68 -19.84 -6.16
N ARG A 75 -25.00 -20.56 -5.09
CA ARG A 75 -26.37 -20.84 -4.68
C ARG A 75 -26.45 -20.75 -3.16
N GLY A 76 -26.82 -19.57 -2.67
CA GLY A 76 -27.12 -19.38 -1.25
C GLY A 76 -27.09 -17.90 -0.88
N GLU A 77 -27.72 -17.53 0.23
CA GLU A 77 -27.45 -16.23 0.84
C GLU A 77 -26.31 -16.39 1.85
N ASP A 78 -25.08 -16.44 1.37
CA ASP A 78 -23.86 -16.57 2.18
C ASP A 78 -22.94 -15.35 2.09
N GLY A 79 -23.41 -14.29 1.43
CA GLY A 79 -22.70 -13.05 1.21
C GLY A 79 -21.70 -13.11 0.05
N GLU A 80 -21.58 -14.24 -0.65
CA GLU A 80 -20.68 -14.39 -1.79
C GLU A 80 -21.40 -14.14 -3.10
N PHE A 81 -20.74 -13.43 -4.01
CA PHE A 81 -21.31 -13.15 -5.32
C PHE A 81 -20.22 -12.93 -6.36
N TRP A 82 -20.55 -13.18 -7.62
CA TRP A 82 -19.71 -12.78 -8.74
C TRP A 82 -20.14 -11.42 -9.28
N MET A 83 -19.16 -10.66 -9.74
CA MET A 83 -19.38 -9.46 -10.54
C MET A 83 -18.33 -9.37 -11.65
N GLN A 84 -18.67 -8.71 -12.75
CA GLN A 84 -17.70 -8.42 -13.80
C GLN A 84 -16.75 -7.30 -13.35
N MET A 85 -15.50 -7.32 -13.84
CA MET A 85 -14.48 -6.31 -13.52
C MET A 85 -14.98 -4.88 -13.76
N ASP A 86 -15.72 -4.64 -14.84
CA ASP A 86 -16.25 -3.31 -15.16
C ASP A 86 -17.19 -2.77 -14.06
N ASP A 87 -18.01 -3.63 -13.47
CA ASP A 87 -18.87 -3.25 -12.35
C ASP A 87 -18.02 -3.04 -11.09
N PHE A 88 -17.01 -3.88 -10.85
CA PHE A 88 -16.10 -3.67 -9.71
C PHE A 88 -15.44 -2.29 -9.77
N LEU A 89 -14.88 -1.91 -10.93
CA LEU A 89 -14.26 -0.60 -11.15
C LEU A 89 -15.25 0.57 -11.04
N ARG A 90 -16.54 0.32 -11.29
CA ARG A 90 -17.60 1.33 -11.19
C ARG A 90 -18.09 1.54 -9.76
N TYR A 91 -18.17 0.47 -8.96
CA TYR A 91 -18.82 0.48 -7.65
C TYR A 91 -17.86 0.45 -6.46
N PHE A 92 -16.58 0.10 -6.67
CA PHE A 92 -15.56 0.08 -5.61
C PHE A 92 -14.49 1.13 -5.86
N ASP A 93 -14.22 1.94 -4.83
CA ASP A 93 -13.27 3.06 -4.91
C ASP A 93 -11.85 2.68 -4.43
N THR A 94 -11.68 1.53 -3.77
CA THR A 94 -10.40 1.16 -3.15
C THR A 94 -10.19 -0.35 -3.16
N LEU A 95 -9.02 -0.76 -3.63
CA LEU A 95 -8.51 -2.14 -3.57
C LEU A 95 -7.28 -2.16 -2.64
N GLU A 96 -7.33 -2.98 -1.60
CA GLU A 96 -6.20 -3.18 -0.69
C GLU A 96 -5.67 -4.61 -0.84
N ILE A 97 -4.39 -4.74 -1.22
CA ILE A 97 -3.70 -6.03 -1.36
C ILE A 97 -2.59 -6.08 -0.32
N CYS A 98 -2.57 -7.14 0.48
CA CYS A 98 -1.52 -7.40 1.46
C CYS A 98 -0.66 -8.57 0.98
N ASN A 99 0.56 -8.28 0.53
CA ASN A 99 1.51 -9.29 0.13
C ASN A 99 2.27 -9.81 1.36
N LEU A 100 2.35 -11.14 1.50
CA LEU A 100 3.03 -11.80 2.62
C LEU A 100 4.56 -11.70 2.50
N THR A 101 5.06 -11.73 1.27
CA THR A 101 6.46 -11.50 0.92
C THR A 101 6.56 -10.49 -0.23
N ALA A 102 7.71 -9.84 -0.35
CA ALA A 102 7.98 -8.93 -1.47
C ALA A 102 7.91 -9.65 -2.83
N ASP A 103 8.19 -10.96 -2.85
CA ASP A 103 8.07 -11.80 -4.04
C ASP A 103 6.67 -11.75 -4.63
N LEU A 104 5.61 -11.84 -3.82
CA LEU A 104 4.23 -11.84 -4.33
C LEU A 104 3.78 -10.48 -4.87
N ALA A 105 4.53 -9.41 -4.58
CA ALA A 105 4.30 -8.10 -5.17
C ALA A 105 4.84 -8.00 -6.59
N CYS A 106 5.75 -8.89 -6.98
CA CYS A 106 6.44 -8.89 -8.26
C CYS A 106 6.06 -10.18 -8.99
N ASN A 107 5.68 -10.11 -10.27
CA ASN A 107 5.40 -11.32 -11.06
C ASN A 107 6.66 -12.20 -11.30
N ASP A 108 7.77 -11.88 -10.65
CA ASP A 108 9.04 -12.54 -10.80
C ASP A 108 9.41 -13.28 -9.52
N HIS A 109 9.24 -14.59 -9.53
CA HIS A 109 9.51 -15.49 -8.41
C HIS A 109 11.00 -15.84 -8.26
N THR A 110 11.88 -15.12 -8.97
CA THR A 110 13.25 -15.58 -9.21
C THR A 110 14.30 -14.89 -8.35
N HIS A 111 13.95 -13.86 -7.56
CA HIS A 111 14.94 -13.04 -6.86
C HIS A 111 14.75 -13.05 -5.33
N PRO A 112 15.79 -13.40 -4.54
CA PRO A 112 15.76 -13.17 -3.11
C PRO A 112 15.62 -11.67 -2.81
N TRP A 113 14.98 -11.33 -1.69
CA TRP A 113 14.88 -9.95 -1.21
C TRP A 113 15.72 -9.74 0.04
N ASN A 114 16.49 -8.66 0.04
CA ASN A 114 17.07 -8.12 1.25
C ASN A 114 15.97 -7.39 2.03
N SER A 115 15.68 -7.83 3.25
CA SER A 115 14.70 -7.20 4.13
C SER A 115 15.38 -6.52 5.31
N ASN A 116 15.14 -5.22 5.46
CA ASN A 116 15.60 -4.43 6.59
C ASN A 116 14.39 -3.86 7.34
N SER A 117 14.36 -4.03 8.66
CA SER A 117 13.33 -3.43 9.51
C SER A 117 13.95 -2.55 10.58
N PHE A 118 13.52 -1.29 10.57
CA PHE A 118 13.94 -0.28 11.53
C PHE A 118 12.79 0.06 12.45
N GLN A 119 13.12 0.24 13.73
CA GLN A 119 12.19 0.73 14.74
C GLN A 119 12.61 2.15 15.11
N GLY A 120 11.65 3.07 15.14
CA GLY A 120 11.93 4.48 15.40
C GLY A 120 10.82 5.14 16.20
N THR A 121 11.06 6.37 16.63
CA THR A 121 10.08 7.19 17.35
C THR A 121 10.31 8.65 17.00
N TRP A 122 9.23 9.37 16.72
CA TRP A 122 9.23 10.84 16.70
C TRP A 122 8.95 11.35 18.11
N VAL A 123 9.88 12.14 18.64
CA VAL A 123 9.87 12.69 20.00
C VAL A 123 9.82 14.21 19.90
N ARG A 124 8.88 14.82 20.63
CA ARG A 124 8.69 16.26 20.65
C ARG A 124 9.95 16.96 21.16
N GLY A 125 10.31 18.07 20.52
CA GLY A 125 11.48 18.89 20.86
C GLY A 125 12.82 18.29 20.46
N HIS A 126 12.85 17.09 19.89
CA HIS A 126 14.09 16.40 19.52
C HIS A 126 14.13 16.07 18.02
N ASN A 127 13.42 15.02 17.59
CA ASN A 127 13.47 14.48 16.23
C ASN A 127 12.10 14.40 15.53
N ALA A 128 11.05 15.01 16.11
CA ALA A 128 9.76 15.21 15.45
C ALA A 128 9.80 16.44 14.53
N GLY A 129 10.51 16.33 13.41
CA GLY A 129 10.86 17.45 12.53
C GLY A 129 9.73 17.90 11.59
N GLY A 130 8.72 17.06 11.37
CA GLY A 130 7.64 17.31 10.40
C GLY A 130 8.10 17.12 8.94
N CYS A 131 7.21 17.31 7.98
CA CYS A 131 7.50 17.12 6.55
C CYS A 131 8.41 18.21 5.97
N ARG A 132 8.82 18.06 4.70
CA ARG A 132 9.75 18.97 4.00
C ARG A 132 9.29 20.44 3.93
N ASN A 133 8.00 20.71 4.11
CA ASN A 133 7.48 22.08 4.23
C ASN A 133 8.15 22.85 5.39
N TYR A 134 8.60 22.13 6.42
CA TYR A 134 9.26 22.67 7.61
C TYR A 134 10.79 22.60 7.49
N LYS A 135 11.36 23.39 6.57
CA LYS A 135 12.80 23.36 6.23
C LYS A 135 13.75 23.48 7.44
N GLY A 136 13.35 24.22 8.48
CA GLY A 136 14.18 24.41 9.68
C GLY A 136 14.27 23.19 10.59
N THR A 137 13.33 22.24 10.48
CA THR A 137 13.21 21.10 11.40
C THR A 137 13.18 19.75 10.69
N PHE A 138 12.86 19.69 9.40
CA PHE A 138 12.78 18.44 8.63
C PHE A 138 14.02 17.55 8.76
N TRP A 139 15.21 18.16 8.78
CA TRP A 139 16.47 17.43 8.87
C TRP A 139 16.66 16.68 10.19
N SER A 140 15.92 17.03 11.26
CA SER A 140 16.03 16.36 12.56
C SER A 140 15.25 15.05 12.64
N ASN A 141 14.40 14.75 11.65
CA ASN A 141 13.71 13.46 11.60
C ASN A 141 14.71 12.30 11.52
N PRO A 142 14.33 11.10 11.99
CA PRO A 142 15.15 9.90 11.81
C PRO A 142 15.50 9.67 10.33
N GLN A 143 16.74 9.27 10.06
CA GLN A 143 17.24 9.06 8.69
C GLN A 143 17.83 7.66 8.59
N TYR A 144 17.40 6.88 7.60
CA TYR A 144 17.82 5.49 7.41
C TYR A 144 18.50 5.32 6.05
N MET A 145 19.75 4.88 6.07
CA MET A 145 20.51 4.60 4.84
C MET A 145 20.18 3.20 4.36
N VAL A 146 19.87 3.05 3.07
CA VAL A 146 19.60 1.78 2.40
C VAL A 146 20.45 1.71 1.15
N THR A 147 21.01 0.53 0.89
CA THR A 147 21.76 0.26 -0.35
C THR A 147 20.88 -0.57 -1.26
N VAL A 148 20.74 -0.12 -2.50
CA VAL A 148 20.13 -0.90 -3.59
C VAL A 148 21.29 -1.48 -4.38
N GLU A 149 21.43 -2.80 -4.31
CA GLU A 149 22.48 -3.54 -5.03
C GLU A 149 21.99 -3.85 -6.45
N GLY A 150 22.90 -3.87 -7.41
CA GLY A 150 22.61 -4.29 -8.79
C GLY A 150 23.88 -4.36 -9.62
N ASP A 151 23.84 -5.17 -10.67
CA ASP A 151 25.03 -5.53 -11.46
C ASP A 151 25.43 -4.41 -12.42
N ASP A 152 24.44 -3.65 -12.93
CA ASP A 152 24.65 -2.53 -13.85
C ASP A 152 23.81 -1.31 -13.46
N GLN A 153 24.35 -0.10 -13.61
CA GLN A 153 23.62 1.16 -13.39
C GLN A 153 22.44 1.39 -14.37
N THR A 154 22.28 0.52 -15.35
CA THR A 154 21.31 0.63 -16.44
C THR A 154 19.98 -0.04 -16.14
N HIS A 155 19.96 -1.06 -15.28
CA HIS A 155 18.73 -1.77 -14.91
C HIS A 155 18.19 -1.24 -13.57
N PRO A 156 16.93 -0.75 -13.51
CA PRO A 156 16.34 -0.34 -12.26
C PRO A 156 16.06 -1.57 -11.38
N CYS A 157 16.38 -1.45 -10.10
CA CYS A 157 16.06 -2.46 -9.09
C CYS A 157 14.82 -2.02 -8.32
N THR A 158 14.01 -2.97 -7.88
CA THR A 158 12.82 -2.67 -7.08
C THR A 158 13.18 -2.43 -5.62
N LEU A 159 12.70 -1.31 -5.07
CA LEU A 159 12.66 -1.02 -3.64
C LEU A 159 11.20 -0.89 -3.18
N LEU A 160 10.83 -1.66 -2.16
CA LEU A 160 9.57 -1.50 -1.42
C LEU A 160 9.86 -0.91 -0.05
N ALA A 161 9.18 0.17 0.31
CA ALA A 161 9.29 0.76 1.64
C ALA A 161 7.90 0.92 2.27
N SER A 162 7.77 0.51 3.53
CA SER A 162 6.52 0.54 4.30
C SER A 162 6.78 1.21 5.65
N LEU A 163 6.03 2.28 5.93
CA LEU A 163 6.07 3.03 7.18
C LEU A 163 4.78 2.81 7.97
N LEU A 164 4.92 2.20 9.15
CA LEU A 164 3.82 1.89 10.05
C LEU A 164 3.91 2.70 11.34
N GLN A 165 2.85 3.42 11.72
CA GLN A 165 2.73 4.01 13.06
C GLN A 165 2.13 3.02 14.06
N LYS A 166 2.77 2.89 15.23
CA LYS A 166 2.44 1.88 16.25
C LYS A 166 1.41 2.38 17.25
N ASP A 167 0.68 1.43 17.83
CA ASP A 167 -0.21 1.59 18.99
C ASP A 167 -1.32 2.65 18.94
N ARG A 168 -1.46 3.42 17.86
CA ARG A 168 -2.48 4.48 17.71
C ARG A 168 -3.92 4.01 17.88
N ARG A 169 -4.23 2.74 17.57
CA ARG A 169 -5.56 2.16 17.83
C ARG A 169 -5.92 2.17 19.31
N LYS A 170 -4.95 1.97 20.22
CA LYS A 170 -5.16 2.06 21.67
C LYS A 170 -5.42 3.50 22.09
N GLU A 171 -4.82 4.46 21.41
CA GLU A 171 -4.95 5.89 21.70
C GLU A 171 -6.26 6.50 21.18
N ARG A 172 -7.01 5.80 20.30
CA ARG A 172 -8.33 6.26 19.81
C ARG A 172 -9.32 6.54 20.93
N ALA A 173 -9.30 5.75 22.00
CA ALA A 173 -10.14 5.98 23.18
C ALA A 173 -9.84 7.32 23.87
N THR A 174 -8.65 7.88 23.65
CA THR A 174 -8.22 9.19 24.17
C THR A 174 -8.36 10.32 23.16
N GLY A 175 -9.06 10.07 22.03
CA GLY A 175 -9.29 11.06 20.97
C GLY A 175 -8.12 11.29 20.03
N ARG A 176 -7.04 10.50 20.11
CA ARG A 176 -5.91 10.54 19.18
C ARG A 176 -6.12 9.52 18.07
N ASP A 177 -6.32 9.99 16.84
CA ASP A 177 -6.38 9.12 15.66
C ASP A 177 -5.00 9.01 14.98
N PHE A 178 -4.94 8.36 13.82
CA PHE A 178 -3.71 8.26 13.02
C PHE A 178 -3.14 9.64 12.70
N LEU A 179 -1.83 9.79 12.89
CA LEU A 179 -1.09 10.93 12.37
C LEU A 179 -1.10 10.88 10.85
N VAL A 180 -1.04 12.04 10.21
CA VAL A 180 -0.71 12.14 8.80
C VAL A 180 0.79 11.84 8.68
N ILE A 181 1.15 10.68 8.13
CA ILE A 181 2.55 10.24 8.01
C ILE A 181 2.96 10.16 6.54
N GLY A 182 4.26 10.07 6.29
CA GLY A 182 4.83 9.84 4.98
C GLY A 182 6.34 9.63 5.08
N PHE A 183 6.98 9.30 3.96
CA PHE A 183 8.44 9.28 3.89
C PHE A 183 8.93 9.79 2.53
N GLU A 184 10.18 10.25 2.52
CA GLU A 184 10.88 10.74 1.35
C GLU A 184 12.17 9.94 1.16
N ILE A 185 12.50 9.62 -0.10
CA ILE A 185 13.69 8.88 -0.50
C ILE A 185 14.62 9.81 -1.28
N PHE A 186 15.87 9.91 -0.86
CA PHE A 186 16.90 10.73 -1.51
C PHE A 186 18.03 9.85 -2.03
N LYS A 187 18.51 10.12 -3.24
CA LYS A 187 19.82 9.62 -3.66
C LYS A 187 20.88 10.48 -2.99
N VAL A 188 21.77 9.87 -2.22
CA VAL A 188 22.83 10.61 -1.52
C VAL A 188 24.15 10.54 -2.30
N PRO A 189 24.89 11.65 -2.43
CA PRO A 189 26.27 11.61 -2.92
C PRO A 189 27.18 10.87 -1.95
N ASP A 190 28.26 10.25 -2.43
CA ASP A 190 29.23 9.52 -1.60
C ASP A 190 29.78 10.40 -0.45
N GLN A 191 30.00 11.68 -0.73
CA GLN A 191 30.46 12.68 0.24
C GLN A 191 29.53 12.85 1.45
N PHE A 192 28.24 12.53 1.31
CA PHE A 192 27.28 12.59 2.41
C PHE A 192 27.61 11.55 3.51
N ARG A 193 28.31 10.47 3.17
CA ARG A 193 28.77 9.44 4.12
C ARG A 193 29.88 9.96 5.02
N ASP A 194 30.76 10.77 4.46
CA ASP A 194 31.95 11.28 5.16
C ASP A 194 31.62 12.48 6.06
N MET A 195 30.42 13.05 5.93
CA MET A 195 29.93 14.13 6.79
C MET A 195 29.64 13.61 8.20
N THR A 196 30.52 13.95 9.14
CA THR A 196 30.35 13.63 10.56
C THR A 196 29.58 14.70 11.33
N LEU A 197 29.62 15.96 10.86
CA LEU A 197 28.94 17.09 11.49
C LEU A 197 27.46 17.14 11.10
N VAL A 198 26.59 17.20 12.10
CA VAL A 198 25.14 17.29 11.93
C VAL A 198 24.73 18.52 11.10
N SER A 199 25.40 19.66 11.30
CA SER A 199 25.14 20.89 10.55
C SER A 199 25.42 20.73 9.05
N GLN A 200 26.51 20.04 8.68
CA GLN A 200 26.84 19.77 7.28
C GLN A 200 25.77 18.87 6.63
N ARG A 201 25.35 17.82 7.33
CA ARG A 201 24.30 16.91 6.84
C ARG A 201 22.95 17.64 6.68
N ALA A 202 22.60 18.53 7.61
CA ALA A 202 21.39 19.33 7.53
C ALA A 202 21.41 20.28 6.31
N THR A 203 22.55 20.96 6.06
CA THR A 203 22.71 21.81 4.87
C THR A 203 22.67 21.00 3.59
N ALA A 204 23.39 19.87 3.53
CA ALA A 204 23.39 19.00 2.36
C ALA A 204 21.99 18.47 2.04
N LEU A 205 21.27 17.95 3.05
CA LEU A 205 19.91 17.44 2.89
C LEU A 205 18.93 18.50 2.37
N SER A 206 19.08 19.76 2.80
CA SER A 206 18.25 20.86 2.32
C SER A 206 18.43 21.14 0.82
N SER A 207 19.57 20.76 0.24
CA SER A 207 19.86 20.90 -1.19
C SER A 207 19.48 19.66 -2.03
N LEU A 208 19.27 18.51 -1.40
CA LEU A 208 18.92 17.26 -2.10
C LEU A 208 17.48 17.30 -2.62
N ILE A 209 17.26 16.78 -3.82
CA ILE A 209 15.93 16.59 -4.40
C ILE A 209 15.46 15.16 -4.08
N PRO A 210 14.23 14.96 -3.57
CA PRO A 210 13.72 13.61 -3.35
C PRO A 210 13.52 12.90 -4.68
N MET A 211 14.01 11.66 -4.78
CA MET A 211 13.78 10.78 -5.92
C MET A 211 12.35 10.24 -5.90
N ALA A 212 11.82 10.05 -4.69
CA ALA A 212 10.48 9.53 -4.46
C ALA A 212 9.94 10.04 -3.13
N LEU A 213 8.62 10.14 -3.04
CA LEU A 213 7.90 10.41 -1.80
C LEU A 213 6.57 9.69 -1.79
N THR A 214 6.05 9.42 -0.60
CA THR A 214 4.66 8.98 -0.44
C THR A 214 3.72 10.17 -0.33
N PRO A 215 2.43 10.02 -0.70
CA PRO A 215 1.43 10.98 -0.24
C PRO A 215 1.39 10.98 1.30
N TYR A 216 1.10 12.15 1.87
CA TYR A 216 0.89 12.29 3.31
C TYR A 216 -0.56 12.00 3.64
N ILE A 217 -0.81 10.89 4.35
CA ILE A 217 -2.17 10.39 4.60
C ILE A 217 -2.29 9.96 6.08
N ALA A 218 -3.45 10.23 6.69
CA ALA A 218 -3.81 9.71 8.01
C ALA A 218 -4.20 8.22 7.94
N LYS A 219 -3.21 7.34 7.69
CA LYS A 219 -3.36 5.88 7.67
C LYS A 219 -2.38 5.23 8.64
N ARG A 220 -2.70 4.01 9.10
CA ARG A 220 -1.82 3.24 9.99
C ARG A 220 -0.49 2.90 9.32
N ASP A 221 -0.55 2.55 8.04
CA ASP A 221 0.58 2.12 7.23
C ASP A 221 0.55 2.86 5.90
N ILE A 222 1.72 3.25 5.41
CA ILE A 222 1.90 3.77 4.06
C ILE A 222 3.04 2.99 3.43
N THR A 223 2.76 2.38 2.28
CA THR A 223 3.71 1.59 1.51
C THR A 223 3.90 2.21 0.13
N GLY A 224 5.14 2.23 -0.35
CA GLY A 224 5.51 2.67 -1.69
C GLY A 224 6.41 1.65 -2.38
N ARG A 225 6.21 1.48 -3.68
CA ARG A 225 7.06 0.70 -4.58
C ARG A 225 7.79 1.66 -5.52
N TYR A 226 9.10 1.48 -5.65
CA TYR A 226 9.97 2.36 -6.42
C TYR A 226 10.94 1.56 -7.25
N GLU A 227 11.18 2.00 -8.47
CA GLU A 227 12.24 1.51 -9.34
C GLU A 227 13.40 2.50 -9.28
N LEU A 228 14.53 2.05 -8.76
CA LEU A 228 15.69 2.90 -8.47
C LEU A 228 16.94 2.26 -9.06
N ALA A 229 17.82 3.08 -9.65
CA ALA A 229 19.12 2.61 -10.08
C ALA A 229 19.95 2.12 -8.87
N PRO A 230 20.91 1.19 -9.06
CA PRO A 230 21.82 0.79 -8.00
C PRO A 230 22.53 1.99 -7.36
N GLY A 231 22.65 1.96 -6.03
CA GLY A 231 23.25 3.03 -5.26
C GLY A 231 22.74 3.15 -3.83
N GLN A 232 23.15 4.23 -3.16
CA GLN A 232 22.76 4.50 -1.78
C GLN A 232 21.65 5.54 -1.69
N TYR A 233 20.69 5.23 -0.84
CA TYR A 233 19.47 6.00 -0.66
C TYR A 233 19.22 6.29 0.81
N LEU A 234 18.78 7.50 1.09
CA LEU A 234 18.35 7.93 2.42
C LEU A 234 16.83 7.97 2.47
N ILE A 235 16.24 7.22 3.39
CA ILE A 235 14.80 7.23 3.65
C ILE A 235 14.56 8.01 4.93
N ILE A 236 13.74 9.05 4.85
CA ILE A 236 13.38 9.92 5.98
C ILE A 236 11.88 9.79 6.25
N PRO A 237 11.47 8.97 7.23
CA PRO A 237 10.09 8.90 7.67
C PRO A 237 9.73 10.10 8.55
N THR A 238 8.60 10.74 8.26
CA THR A 238 8.12 11.90 9.02
C THR A 238 6.63 11.83 9.27
N THR A 239 6.22 12.57 10.29
CA THR A 239 4.85 13.08 10.41
C THR A 239 4.68 14.30 9.50
N PHE A 240 3.45 14.68 9.18
CA PHE A 240 3.19 15.87 8.38
C PHE A 240 3.51 17.12 9.19
N MET A 241 2.94 17.24 10.39
CA MET A 241 3.20 18.36 11.29
C MET A 241 4.45 18.07 12.15
N PRO A 242 5.27 19.09 12.46
CA PRO A 242 6.35 18.94 13.41
C PRO A 242 5.78 18.73 14.83
N GLN A 243 6.64 18.25 15.74
CA GLN A 243 6.31 18.08 17.17
C GLN A 243 5.26 17.01 17.48
N GLU A 244 4.82 16.23 16.48
CA GLU A 244 3.92 15.09 16.68
C GLU A 244 4.70 13.87 17.17
N GLU A 245 4.15 13.19 18.17
CA GLU A 245 4.81 12.06 18.83
C GLU A 245 4.14 10.74 18.45
N SER A 246 4.95 9.79 18.00
CA SER A 246 4.52 8.42 17.76
C SER A 246 5.72 7.50 17.55
N SER A 247 5.59 6.25 17.96
CA SER A 247 6.51 5.19 17.58
C SER A 247 6.16 4.66 16.19
N PHE A 248 7.16 4.29 15.40
CA PHE A 248 6.96 3.73 14.07
C PHE A 248 7.87 2.53 13.79
N SER A 249 7.52 1.78 12.74
CA SER A 249 8.37 0.78 12.10
C SER A 249 8.50 1.11 10.63
N LEU A 250 9.73 1.18 10.14
CA LEU A 250 10.04 1.30 8.72
C LEU A 250 10.55 -0.07 8.25
N ARG A 251 9.92 -0.64 7.23
CA ARG A 251 10.37 -1.88 6.57
C ARG A 251 10.78 -1.55 5.15
N VAL A 252 11.94 -2.04 4.74
CA VAL A 252 12.49 -1.81 3.41
C VAL A 252 12.88 -3.16 2.82
N PHE A 253 12.41 -3.42 1.61
CA PHE A 253 12.77 -4.59 0.82
C PHE A 253 13.45 -4.13 -0.45
N THR A 254 14.59 -4.71 -0.77
CA THR A 254 15.32 -4.48 -2.02
C THR A 254 15.64 -5.82 -2.66
N GLU A 255 15.58 -5.91 -3.98
CA GLU A 255 16.06 -7.09 -4.71
C GLU A 255 17.55 -7.35 -4.40
N THR A 256 17.95 -8.61 -4.27
CA THR A 256 19.36 -9.01 -4.09
C THR A 256 20.04 -9.28 -5.43
N GLN A 257 21.37 -9.12 -5.48
CA GLN A 257 22.17 -9.48 -6.66
C GLN A 257 21.99 -10.93 -7.12
N HIS A 258 22.15 -11.13 -8.43
CA HIS A 258 22.36 -12.43 -9.02
C HIS A 258 23.71 -13.00 -8.54
N THR A 259 23.67 -13.96 -7.62
CA THR A 259 24.79 -14.92 -7.54
C THR A 259 24.57 -15.92 -8.68
N LEU A 260 25.09 -15.61 -9.87
CA LEU A 260 25.30 -16.65 -10.88
C LEU A 260 26.38 -17.59 -10.31
N GLU A 261 25.98 -18.78 -9.86
CA GLU A 261 26.90 -19.91 -9.73
C GLU A 261 27.32 -20.44 -11.10
#